data_AF-A0A7H8PXN9-F1
#
_entry.id   AF-A0A7H8PXN9-F1
#
_cell.length_a   1.000
_cell.length_b   1.000
_cell.length_c   1.000
_cell.angle_alpha   90.00
_cell.angle_beta   90.00
_cell.angle_gamma   90.00
#
_symmetry.space_group_name_H-M   'P 1'
#
loop_
_entity.id
_entity.type
_entity.pdbx_description
1 polymer ?
#
loop_
_entity_poly.entity_id
_entity_poly.type
_entity_poly.pdbx_seq_one_letter_code
_entity_poly.pdbx_strand_id
1 'polypeptide(L)'
;MNLKFLCANHRQWLMSDSRRAEQAWLEWSERGGLLCEERQYQQAVPFLGCAYELADFLLSERAPGYAVAATRFVDSAHKLMEAYRQYGATGHANYILVGASSRLARELADRSHYQLTADCIRTLYTAEASLPESWRGQLKGISASSDGDTAVPHLH
;
A
#
# COMPACT_ATOMS: atom_id res chain seq x y z
N MET A 1 -6.57 -8.38 1.43
CA MET A 1 -6.62 -7.85 0.05
C MET A 1 -6.57 -9.04 -0.91
N ASN A 2 -7.46 -9.13 -1.91
CA ASN A 2 -7.53 -10.26 -2.88
C ASN A 2 -7.41 -9.81 -4.35
N LEU A 3 -6.93 -8.58 -4.61
CA LEU A 3 -6.53 -8.22 -5.97
C LEU A 3 -5.17 -8.88 -6.24
N LYS A 4 -5.10 -9.66 -7.31
CA LYS A 4 -3.89 -10.31 -7.79
C LYS A 4 -3.53 -9.76 -9.16
N PHE A 5 -2.48 -8.96 -9.22
CA PHE A 5 -1.96 -8.40 -10.46
C PHE A 5 -0.92 -9.31 -11.09
N LEU A 6 -0.01 -9.87 -10.29
CA LEU A 6 0.90 -10.90 -10.78
C LEU A 6 0.18 -12.24 -10.90
N CYS A 7 0.43 -12.95 -12.01
CA CYS A 7 0.08 -14.36 -12.11
C CYS A 7 0.92 -15.20 -11.15
N ALA A 8 0.49 -16.42 -10.85
CA ALA A 8 1.19 -17.30 -9.90
C ALA A 8 2.67 -17.51 -10.25
N ASN A 9 2.95 -17.75 -11.54
CA ASN A 9 4.31 -18.02 -12.02
C ASN A 9 5.23 -16.79 -11.90
N HIS A 10 4.78 -15.62 -12.36
CA HIS A 10 5.56 -14.39 -12.24
C HIS A 10 5.76 -13.99 -10.77
N ARG A 11 4.74 -14.20 -9.93
CA ARG A 11 4.86 -13.95 -8.48
C ARG A 11 5.95 -14.82 -7.87
N GLN A 12 5.92 -16.13 -8.12
CA GLN A 12 6.94 -17.05 -7.60
C GLN A 12 8.33 -16.70 -8.10
N TRP A 13 8.48 -16.40 -9.40
CA TRP A 13 9.78 -16.12 -10.00
C TRP A 13 10.37 -14.76 -9.59
N LEU A 14 9.55 -13.72 -9.43
CA LEU A 14 10.02 -12.39 -9.05
C LEU A 14 10.28 -12.29 -7.55
N MET A 15 9.41 -12.87 -6.73
CA MET A 15 9.52 -12.80 -5.26
C MET A 15 10.51 -13.81 -4.68
N SER A 16 11.17 -14.63 -5.50
CA SER A 16 12.27 -15.48 -5.04
C SER A 16 13.58 -14.73 -4.84
N ASP A 17 13.68 -13.48 -5.30
CA ASP A 17 14.90 -12.65 -5.25
C ASP A 17 14.54 -11.17 -5.15
N SER A 18 14.87 -10.54 -4.02
CA SER A 18 14.55 -9.13 -3.76
C SER A 18 15.19 -8.16 -4.76
N ARG A 19 16.36 -8.46 -5.33
CA ARG A 19 16.96 -7.60 -6.36
C ARG A 19 16.19 -7.68 -7.67
N ARG A 20 15.74 -8.87 -8.05
CA ARG A 20 14.89 -9.07 -9.21
C ARG A 20 13.55 -8.37 -9.03
N ALA A 21 12.94 -8.51 -7.86
CA ALA A 21 11.71 -7.80 -7.51
C ALA A 21 11.90 -6.29 -7.57
N GLU A 22 13.02 -5.75 -7.08
CA GLU A 22 13.31 -4.31 -7.14
C GLU A 22 13.47 -3.80 -8.58
N GLN A 23 14.18 -4.55 -9.44
CA GLN A 23 14.34 -4.20 -10.85
C GLN A 23 12.98 -4.19 -11.58
N ALA A 24 12.17 -5.23 -11.42
CA ALA A 24 10.85 -5.31 -12.02
C ALA A 24 9.89 -4.24 -11.46
N TRP A 25 9.98 -3.94 -10.16
CA TRP A 25 9.22 -2.86 -9.55
C TRP A 25 9.52 -1.52 -10.20
N LEU A 26 10.80 -1.20 -10.42
CA LEU A 26 11.22 0.05 -11.06
C LEU A 26 10.70 0.13 -12.49
N GLU A 27 10.95 -0.90 -13.30
CA GLU A 27 10.54 -0.95 -14.70
C GLU A 27 9.02 -0.74 -14.87
N TRP A 28 8.21 -1.44 -14.06
CA TRP A 28 6.76 -1.33 -14.17
C TRP A 28 6.20 -0.05 -13.55
N SER A 29 6.84 0.49 -12.52
CA SER A 29 6.49 1.81 -11.98
C SER A 29 6.71 2.90 -13.01
N GLU A 30 7.84 2.87 -13.72
CA GLU A 30 8.16 3.83 -14.80
C GLU A 30 7.20 3.66 -15.98
N ARG A 31 6.99 2.42 -16.45
CA ARG A 31 6.07 2.15 -17.56
C ARG A 31 4.64 2.59 -17.25
N GLY A 32 4.15 2.29 -16.05
CA GLY A 32 2.83 2.73 -15.60
C GLY A 32 2.75 4.26 -15.47
N GLY A 33 3.80 4.92 -15.00
CA GLY A 33 3.91 6.36 -14.94
C GLY A 33 3.78 7.04 -16.31
N LEU A 34 4.54 6.56 -17.30
CA LEU A 34 4.48 7.06 -18.68
C LEU A 34 3.07 6.94 -19.27
N LEU A 35 2.41 5.79 -19.05
CA LEU A 35 1.02 5.60 -19.50
C LEU A 35 0.04 6.57 -18.82
N CYS A 36 0.25 6.89 -17.54
CA CYS A 36 -0.54 7.91 -16.84
C CYS A 36 -0.31 9.30 -17.42
N GLU A 37 0.93 9.67 -17.75
CA GLU A 37 1.26 10.95 -18.41
C GLU A 37 0.57 11.08 -19.78
N GLU A 38 0.49 9.97 -20.52
CA GLU A 38 -0.26 9.87 -21.78
C GLU A 38 -1.78 9.75 -21.60
N ARG A 39 -2.30 9.87 -20.36
CA ARG A 39 -3.72 9.69 -19.99
C ARG A 39 -4.30 8.31 -20.32
N GLN A 40 -3.46 7.31 -20.52
CA GLN A 40 -3.84 5.92 -20.79
C GLN A 40 -4.02 5.15 -19.48
N TYR A 41 -4.84 5.67 -18.56
CA TYR A 41 -4.95 5.18 -17.18
C TYR A 41 -5.35 3.70 -17.09
N GLN A 42 -6.30 3.26 -17.93
CA GLN A 42 -6.72 1.85 -17.98
C GLN A 42 -5.55 0.92 -18.34
N GLN A 43 -4.67 1.33 -19.26
CA GLN A 43 -3.51 0.56 -19.66
C GLN A 43 -2.40 0.62 -18.61
N ALA A 44 -2.33 1.69 -17.81
CA ALA A 44 -1.36 1.84 -16.72
C ALA A 44 -1.63 0.88 -15.56
N VAL A 45 -2.90 0.63 -15.24
CA VAL A 45 -3.34 -0.21 -14.09
C VAL A 45 -2.60 -1.55 -13.97
N PRO A 46 -2.45 -2.40 -15.00
CA PRO A 46 -1.73 -3.67 -14.85
C PRO A 46 -0.26 -3.49 -14.47
N PHE A 47 0.43 -2.48 -15.00
CA PHE A 47 1.83 -2.21 -14.64
C PHE A 47 1.94 -1.71 -13.20
N LEU A 48 1.11 -0.73 -12.83
CA LEU A 48 1.09 -0.14 -11.49
C LEU A 48 0.62 -1.14 -10.43
N GLY A 49 -0.29 -2.04 -10.77
CA GLY A 49 -0.75 -3.12 -9.91
C GLY A 49 0.34 -4.15 -9.63
N CYS A 50 1.09 -4.55 -10.65
CA CYS A 50 2.25 -5.43 -10.48
C CYS A 50 3.35 -4.76 -9.64
N ALA A 51 3.63 -3.47 -9.90
CA ALA A 51 4.56 -2.70 -9.08
C ALA A 51 4.11 -2.62 -7.62
N TYR A 52 2.82 -2.37 -7.36
CA TYR A 52 2.27 -2.34 -6.01
C TYR A 52 2.47 -3.67 -5.25
N GLU A 53 2.25 -4.81 -5.88
CA GLU A 53 2.51 -6.12 -5.26
C GLU A 53 4.00 -6.37 -4.98
N LEU A 54 4.89 -5.97 -5.89
CA LEU A 54 6.31 -6.08 -5.66
C LEU A 54 6.77 -5.15 -4.53
N ALA A 55 6.19 -3.96 -4.41
CA ALA A 55 6.49 -3.04 -3.31
C ALA A 55 6.03 -3.60 -1.95
N ASP A 56 4.89 -4.31 -1.89
CA ASP A 56 4.44 -5.01 -0.67
C ASP A 56 5.42 -6.12 -0.25
N PHE A 57 5.89 -6.88 -1.23
CA PHE A 57 6.93 -7.89 -1.03
C PHE A 57 8.23 -7.25 -0.51
N LEU A 58 8.74 -6.21 -1.18
CA LEU A 58 9.97 -5.51 -0.79
C LEU A 58 9.85 -4.85 0.61
N LEU A 59 8.67 -4.37 0.98
CA LEU A 59 8.37 -3.88 2.33
C LEU A 59 8.51 -5.00 3.37
N SER A 60 7.98 -6.18 3.05
CA SER A 60 8.07 -7.36 3.93
C SER A 60 9.51 -7.85 4.09
N GLU A 61 10.30 -7.80 3.01
CA GLU A 61 11.73 -8.10 3.01
C GLU A 61 12.60 -6.97 3.59
N ARG A 62 12.00 -5.81 3.91
CA ARG A 62 12.69 -4.60 4.35
C ARG A 62 13.83 -4.19 3.41
N ALA A 63 13.67 -4.41 2.11
CA ALA A 63 14.71 -4.24 1.10
C ALA A 63 14.51 -2.96 0.25
N PRO A 64 15.53 -2.11 0.07
CA PRO A 64 16.90 -2.18 0.63
C PRO A 64 17.00 -1.70 2.09
N GLY A 65 15.91 -1.15 2.63
CA GLY A 65 15.76 -0.76 4.02
C GLY A 65 14.29 -0.39 4.25
N TYR A 66 13.81 -0.52 5.49
CA TYR A 66 12.40 -0.28 5.80
C TYR A 66 11.89 1.05 5.28
N ALA A 67 12.63 2.13 5.51
CA ALA A 67 12.17 3.47 5.15
C ALA A 67 11.98 3.66 3.64
N VAL A 68 12.92 3.15 2.85
CA VAL A 68 12.85 3.19 1.39
C VAL A 68 11.70 2.31 0.90
N ALA A 69 11.58 1.10 1.44
CA ALA A 69 10.55 0.16 1.04
C ALA A 69 9.13 0.67 1.36
N ALA A 70 8.92 1.25 2.54
CA ALA A 70 7.65 1.85 2.95
C ALA A 70 7.25 3.03 2.06
N THR A 71 8.22 3.89 1.71
CA THR A 71 7.99 5.02 0.80
C THR A 71 7.61 4.52 -0.60
N ARG A 72 8.33 3.51 -1.13
CA ARG A 72 8.02 2.90 -2.43
C ARG A 72 6.63 2.25 -2.45
N PHE A 73 6.25 1.61 -1.35
CA PHE A 73 4.92 1.02 -1.19
C PHE A 73 3.81 2.07 -1.26
N VAL A 74 3.95 3.17 -0.52
CA VAL A 74 2.99 4.28 -0.54
C VAL A 74 2.90 4.92 -1.93
N ASP A 75 4.03 5.20 -2.57
CA ASP A 75 4.07 5.78 -3.91
C ASP A 75 3.40 4.86 -4.95
N SER A 76 3.65 3.55 -4.88
CA SER A 76 3.02 2.56 -5.76
C SER A 76 1.50 2.51 -5.55
N ALA A 77 1.05 2.56 -4.29
CA ALA A 77 -0.37 2.59 -3.95
C ALA A 77 -1.03 3.87 -4.50
N HIS A 78 -0.40 5.04 -4.32
CA HIS A 78 -0.89 6.31 -4.84
C HIS A 78 -1.06 6.30 -6.34
N LYS A 79 -0.03 5.91 -7.09
CA LYS A 79 -0.08 5.86 -8.56
C LYS A 79 -1.21 4.96 -9.04
N LEU A 80 -1.38 3.80 -8.40
CA LEU A 80 -2.45 2.87 -8.74
C LEU A 80 -3.85 3.41 -8.41
N MET A 81 -4.01 4.02 -7.22
CA MET A 81 -5.25 4.68 -6.83
C MET A 81 -5.64 5.79 -7.80
N GLU A 82 -4.67 6.61 -8.20
CA GLU A 82 -4.88 7.71 -9.14
C GLU A 82 -5.28 7.19 -10.52
N ALA A 83 -4.59 6.18 -11.05
CA ALA A 83 -4.95 5.55 -12.32
C ALA A 83 -6.39 5.00 -12.29
N TYR A 84 -6.79 4.33 -11.20
CA TYR A 84 -8.16 3.85 -11.05
C TYR A 84 -9.19 4.99 -11.01
N ARG A 85 -8.90 6.09 -10.31
CA ARG A 85 -9.81 7.25 -10.24
C ARG A 85 -9.98 7.92 -11.58
N GLN A 86 -8.89 8.17 -12.29
CA GLN A 86 -8.92 8.80 -13.61
C GLN A 86 -9.62 7.91 -14.65
N TYR A 87 -9.58 6.60 -14.46
CA TYR A 87 -10.33 5.63 -15.25
C TYR A 87 -11.82 5.48 -14.82
N GLY A 88 -12.26 6.17 -13.76
CA GLY A 88 -13.64 6.12 -13.25
C GLY A 88 -13.95 4.93 -12.33
N ALA A 89 -12.93 4.15 -11.96
CA ALA A 89 -13.05 2.96 -11.12
C ALA A 89 -12.77 3.27 -9.63
N THR A 90 -13.42 4.30 -9.07
CA THR A 90 -13.17 4.80 -7.70
C THR A 90 -13.32 3.72 -6.61
N GLY A 91 -14.21 2.74 -6.80
CA GLY A 91 -14.34 1.61 -5.88
C GLY A 91 -13.05 0.78 -5.75
N HIS A 92 -12.31 0.61 -6.85
CA HIS A 92 -11.00 -0.06 -6.83
C HIS A 92 -9.95 0.80 -6.14
N ALA A 93 -9.94 2.11 -6.36
CA ALA A 93 -9.04 3.02 -5.64
C ALA A 93 -9.25 2.96 -4.12
N ASN A 94 -10.50 2.96 -3.65
CA ASN A 94 -10.81 2.84 -2.22
C ASN A 94 -10.37 1.48 -1.66
N TYR A 95 -10.53 0.40 -2.45
CA TYR A 95 -10.06 -0.92 -2.06
C TYR A 95 -8.53 -0.96 -1.88
N ILE A 96 -7.77 -0.35 -2.82
CA ILE A 96 -6.31 -0.23 -2.71
C ILE A 96 -5.92 0.55 -1.46
N LEU A 97 -6.55 1.69 -1.20
CA LEU A 97 -6.28 2.47 0.00
C LEU A 97 -6.46 1.66 1.28
N VAL A 98 -7.63 1.04 1.45
CA VAL A 98 -7.96 0.33 2.69
C VAL A 98 -6.98 -0.81 2.91
N GLY A 99 -6.59 -1.52 1.86
CA GLY A 99 -5.60 -2.59 2.01
C GLY A 99 -4.18 -2.07 2.21
N ALA A 100 -3.79 -0.95 1.58
CA ALA A 100 -2.49 -0.34 1.80
C ALA A 100 -2.33 0.23 3.21
N SER A 101 -3.35 0.93 3.73
CA SER A 101 -3.34 1.42 5.11
C SER A 101 -3.36 0.27 6.11
N SER A 102 -4.15 -0.77 5.87
CA SER A 102 -4.15 -1.99 6.69
C SER A 102 -2.82 -2.74 6.65
N ARG A 103 -2.09 -2.69 5.52
CA ARG A 103 -0.76 -3.29 5.39
C ARG A 103 0.26 -2.54 6.23
N LEU A 104 0.28 -1.21 6.15
CA LEU A 104 1.17 -0.36 6.94
C LEU A 104 0.83 -0.41 8.43
N ALA A 105 -0.45 -0.48 8.80
CA ALA A 105 -0.86 -0.55 10.19
C ALA A 105 -0.26 -1.76 10.93
N ARG A 106 0.03 -2.87 10.22
CA ARG A 106 0.73 -4.02 10.81
C ARG A 106 2.17 -3.73 11.22
N GLU A 107 2.81 -2.73 10.60
CA GLU A 107 4.17 -2.31 10.94
C GLU A 107 4.22 -1.37 12.15
N LEU A 108 3.08 -0.78 12.58
CA LEU A 108 3.03 0.14 13.72
C LEU A 108 3.38 -0.51 15.06
N ALA A 109 3.30 -1.84 15.16
CA ALA A 109 3.74 -2.56 16.35
C ALA A 109 5.26 -2.40 16.61
N ASP A 110 6.03 -2.11 15.56
CA ASP A 110 7.47 -1.88 15.64
C ASP A 110 7.77 -0.40 15.96
N ARG A 111 8.18 -0.14 17.21
CA ARG A 111 8.44 1.22 17.70
C ARG A 111 9.54 1.94 16.91
N SER A 112 10.52 1.25 16.32
CA SER A 112 11.56 1.90 15.52
C SER A 112 11.02 2.46 14.20
N HIS A 113 9.87 1.98 13.76
CA HIS A 113 9.25 2.36 12.49
C HIS A 113 7.97 3.18 12.65
N TYR A 114 7.46 3.31 13.87
CA TYR A 114 6.15 3.90 14.17
C TYR A 114 5.91 5.24 13.47
N GLN A 115 6.81 6.21 13.67
CA GLN A 115 6.63 7.56 13.14
C GLN A 115 6.55 7.58 11.62
N LEU A 116 7.51 6.94 10.95
CA LEU A 116 7.53 6.85 9.50
C LEU A 116 6.28 6.14 8.96
N THR A 117 5.86 5.06 9.62
CA THR A 117 4.69 4.28 9.22
C THR A 117 3.41 5.10 9.36
N ALA A 118 3.26 5.84 10.47
CA ALA A 118 2.13 6.74 10.69
C ALA A 118 2.09 7.86 9.65
N ASP A 119 3.25 8.40 9.26
CA ASP A 119 3.35 9.41 8.22
C ASP A 119 3.01 8.83 6.84
N CYS A 120 3.49 7.63 6.51
CA CYS A 120 3.10 6.89 5.31
C CYS A 120 1.58 6.68 5.22
N ILE A 121 0.93 6.26 6.33
CA ILE A 121 -0.53 6.11 6.39
C ILE A 121 -1.21 7.45 6.18
N ARG A 122 -0.74 8.52 6.83
CA ARG A 122 -1.30 9.87 6.64
C ARG A 122 -1.19 10.32 5.19
N THR A 123 -0.04 10.06 4.55
CA THR A 123 0.19 10.37 3.13
C THR A 123 -0.86 9.73 2.24
N LEU A 124 -1.16 8.43 2.45
CA LEU A 124 -2.24 7.70 1.75
C LEU A 124 -3.61 8.42 1.82
N TYR A 125 -3.96 8.93 3.00
CA TYR A 125 -5.22 9.63 3.24
C TYR A 125 -5.21 11.11 2.81
N THR A 126 -4.04 11.76 2.76
CA THR A 126 -3.95 13.16 2.29
C THR A 126 -4.02 13.28 0.77
N ALA A 127 -3.53 12.29 0.02
CA ALA A 127 -3.81 12.16 -1.41
C ALA A 127 -5.30 11.84 -1.70
N GLU A 128 -6.12 11.82 -0.66
CA GLU A 128 -7.50 11.39 -0.63
C GLU A 128 -8.48 12.48 -0.19
N ALA A 129 -8.08 13.75 -0.26
CA ALA A 129 -8.93 14.89 0.10
C ALA A 129 -10.27 14.98 -0.69
N SER A 130 -10.59 13.99 -1.52
CA SER A 130 -11.84 13.73 -2.23
C SER A 130 -12.73 12.59 -1.66
N LEU A 131 -12.47 12.02 -0.46
CA LEU A 131 -13.34 10.99 0.11
C LEU A 131 -14.73 11.46 0.57
N PRO A 132 -15.78 10.63 0.38
CA PRO A 132 -17.06 10.79 1.05
C PRO A 132 -16.94 10.69 2.59
N GLU A 133 -17.62 11.58 3.30
CA GLU A 133 -17.58 11.72 4.77
C GLU A 133 -17.90 10.42 5.54
N SER A 134 -18.70 9.53 4.94
CA SER A 134 -19.09 8.24 5.52
C SER A 134 -17.91 7.31 5.80
N TRP A 135 -16.82 7.41 5.02
CA TRP A 135 -15.64 6.57 5.19
C TRP A 135 -14.66 7.16 6.21
N ARG A 136 -14.67 8.49 6.44
CA ARG A 136 -13.85 9.14 7.48
C ARG A 136 -14.22 8.68 8.88
N GLY A 137 -15.51 8.44 9.13
CA GLY A 137 -16.00 8.00 10.45
C GLY A 137 -15.50 6.61 10.85
N GLN A 138 -15.36 5.70 9.90
CA GLN A 138 -14.96 4.32 10.14
C GLN A 138 -13.46 4.20 10.47
N LEU A 139 -12.64 5.13 9.97
CA LEU A 139 -11.19 5.18 10.20
C LEU A 139 -10.82 5.81 11.54
N LYS A 140 -11.62 6.76 12.05
CA LYS A 140 -11.47 7.29 13.41
C LYS A 140 -11.62 6.21 14.50
N GLY A 141 -12.42 5.17 14.24
CA GLY A 141 -12.59 4.04 15.16
C GLY A 141 -11.36 3.13 15.26
N ILE A 142 -10.54 3.07 14.21
CA ILE A 142 -9.32 2.23 14.17
C ILE A 142 -8.19 2.91 14.95
N SER A 143 -8.12 4.25 14.97
CA SER A 143 -7.14 5.00 15.78
C SER A 143 -7.44 5.04 17.28
N ALA A 144 -8.64 4.65 17.71
CA ALA A 144 -9.10 4.80 19.10
C ALA A 144 -9.13 3.49 19.91
N SER A 145 -8.70 2.36 19.32
CA SER A 145 -8.75 1.03 19.97
C SER A 145 -7.36 0.49 20.32
N SER A 146 -6.53 1.33 20.95
CA SER A 146 -5.28 0.89 21.58
C SER A 146 -5.07 1.55 22.95
N ASP A 147 -6.11 1.57 23.79
CA ASP A 147 -5.96 1.83 25.22
C ASP A 147 -6.37 0.60 26.01
N GLY A 148 -5.53 0.27 26.99
CA GLY A 148 -5.34 -1.05 27.57
C GLY A 148 -6.49 -1.61 28.38
N ASP A 149 -6.53 -2.94 28.43
CA ASP A 149 -7.18 -3.67 29.52
C ASP A 149 -6.20 -4.74 30.04
N THR A 150 -5.26 -4.31 30.88
CA THR A 150 -4.51 -5.21 31.75
C THR A 150 -5.34 -5.46 33.01
N ALA A 151 -6.26 -6.40 32.94
CA ALA A 151 -6.89 -6.99 34.12
C ALA A 151 -6.05 -8.20 34.57
N VAL A 152 -5.32 -8.04 35.68
CA VAL A 152 -4.65 -9.14 36.39
C VAL A 152 -5.72 -9.91 37.18
N PRO A 153 -5.86 -11.24 37.03
CA PRO A 153 -6.78 -12.00 37.87
C PRO A 153 -6.10 -12.32 39.20
N HIS A 154 -6.72 -11.86 40.29
CA HIS A 154 -6.44 -12.36 41.64
C HIS A 154 -6.90 -13.83 41.74
N LEU A 155 -5.96 -14.73 42.03
CA LEU A 155 -6.24 -16.07 42.51
C LEU A 155 -6.45 -16.02 44.04
N HIS A 156 -7.38 -16.87 44.48
CA HIS A 156 -7.91 -17.08 45.83
C HIS A 156 -6.90 -17.08 46.97
#